data_AF-A0A351KYH1-F1
#
_entry.id   AF-A0A351KYH1-F1
#
_cell.length_a   1.000
_cell.length_b   1.000
_cell.length_c   1.000
_cell.angle_alpha   90.00
_cell.angle_beta   90.00
_cell.angle_gamma   90.00
#
_symmetry.space_group_name_H-M   'P 1'
#
loop_
_entity.id
_entity.type
_entity.pdbx_description
1 polymer ?
#
loop_
_entity_poly.entity_id
_entity_poly.type
_entity_poly.pdbx_seq_one_letter_code
_entity_poly.pdbx_strand_id
1 'polypeptide(L)'
;MIYFPTQLLLIVEPWQIYSLPLIAEVRYQTDYFSEYPQQIRAGTERSAVLYRRQPGYYAVHYKEPGAIARGAVLQLNDGAIAVYSGEPDTTRLTSNQATIGPIYTLQPDGSLAVPTGMVFIRFAE
;
A
#
# COMPACT_ATOMS: atom_id res chain seq x y z
N MET A 1 25.68 72.30 28.47
CA MET A 1 25.53 71.58 29.76
C MET A 1 24.07 71.61 30.14
N ILE A 2 23.34 70.52 29.88
CA ILE A 2 22.05 70.24 30.49
C ILE A 2 22.07 68.77 30.90
N TYR A 3 21.85 68.57 32.19
CA TYR A 3 21.91 67.34 32.95
C TYR A 3 20.63 66.54 32.65
N PHE A 4 20.73 65.29 32.23
CA PHE A 4 19.60 64.37 32.11
C PHE A 4 19.77 63.26 33.16
N PRO A 5 18.80 63.08 34.08
CA PRO A 5 18.90 62.05 35.10
C PRO A 5 18.54 60.68 34.53
N THR A 6 19.34 59.71 34.97
CA THR A 6 19.27 58.27 34.74
C THR A 6 17.92 57.69 35.19
N GLN A 7 17.22 57.00 34.28
CA GLN A 7 16.28 55.94 34.65
C GLN A 7 16.61 54.69 33.84
N LEU A 8 16.92 53.62 34.57
CA LEU A 8 17.22 52.28 34.09
C LEU A 8 16.07 51.74 33.22
N LEU A 9 16.32 51.55 31.94
CA LEU A 9 15.54 50.65 31.09
C LEU A 9 15.91 49.21 31.45
N LEU A 10 15.23 48.66 32.45
CA LEU A 10 15.11 47.21 32.63
C LEU A 10 14.03 46.70 31.68
N ILE A 11 14.41 46.35 30.46
CA ILE A 11 13.66 45.38 29.64
C ILE A 11 14.69 44.43 29.05
N VAL A 12 14.96 43.36 29.79
CA VAL A 12 15.70 42.21 29.30
C VAL A 12 14.76 41.46 28.37
N GLU A 13 15.12 41.42 27.09
CA GLU A 13 14.38 40.72 26.04
C GLU A 13 14.23 39.22 26.37
N PRO A 14 13.05 38.61 26.19
CA PRO A 14 12.90 37.19 26.39
C PRO A 14 13.55 36.44 25.21
N TRP A 15 14.50 35.58 25.56
CA TRP A 15 15.14 34.60 24.70
C TRP A 15 14.08 33.78 23.93
N GLN A 16 13.87 34.08 22.64
CA GLN A 16 13.13 33.20 21.74
C GLN A 16 14.01 31.98 21.43
N ILE A 17 13.79 30.92 22.19
CA ILE A 17 14.30 29.58 21.88
C ILE A 17 13.53 29.12 20.63
N TYR A 18 14.17 29.19 19.47
CA TYR A 18 13.65 28.57 18.25
C TYR A 18 13.70 27.04 18.41
N SER A 19 12.61 26.45 18.91
CA SER A 19 12.41 25.00 18.81
C SER A 19 12.06 24.67 17.36
N LEU A 20 12.93 23.92 16.68
CA LEU A 20 12.59 23.30 15.40
C LEU A 20 11.28 22.50 15.58
N PRO A 21 10.32 22.59 14.65
CA PRO A 21 9.12 21.79 14.74
C PRO A 21 9.52 20.32 14.82
N LEU A 22 8.85 19.59 15.71
CA LEU A 22 8.97 18.14 15.84
C LEU A 22 8.88 17.54 14.44
N ILE A 23 9.99 17.01 13.92
CA ILE A 23 10.02 16.33 12.63
C ILE A 23 9.03 15.18 12.77
N ALA A 24 7.88 15.28 12.10
CA ALA A 24 6.92 14.20 12.07
C ALA A 24 7.66 12.96 11.59
N GLU A 25 7.67 11.90 12.38
CA GLU A 25 8.22 10.61 11.95
C GLU A 25 7.52 10.23 10.65
N VAL A 26 8.26 10.28 9.54
CA VAL A 26 7.81 9.76 8.27
C VAL A 26 7.80 8.25 8.45
N ARG A 27 6.63 7.70 8.81
CA ARG A 27 6.41 6.26 8.77
C ARG A 27 6.46 5.86 7.30
N TYR A 28 7.61 5.33 6.87
CA TYR A 28 7.72 4.68 5.57
C TYR A 28 6.75 3.50 5.59
N GLN A 29 5.64 3.62 4.86
CA GLN A 29 4.76 2.50 4.62
C GLN A 29 5.50 1.56 3.67
N THR A 30 6.06 0.50 4.22
CA THR A 30 6.76 -0.53 3.45
C THR A 30 5.76 -1.21 2.52
N ASP A 31 5.97 -1.10 1.21
CA ASP A 31 5.19 -1.80 0.20
C ASP A 31 5.49 -3.31 0.30
N TYR A 32 4.52 -4.08 0.80
CA TYR A 32 4.63 -5.52 0.99
C TYR A 32 4.96 -6.26 -0.32
N PHE A 33 4.54 -5.71 -1.46
CA PHE A 33 4.76 -6.30 -2.78
C PHE A 33 5.87 -5.61 -3.55
N SER A 34 6.80 -4.91 -2.89
CA SER A 34 7.91 -4.20 -3.52
C SER A 34 8.75 -5.06 -4.47
N GLU A 35 8.88 -6.37 -4.21
CA GLU A 35 9.61 -7.33 -5.06
C GLU A 35 8.88 -7.67 -6.37
N TYR A 36 7.58 -7.41 -6.45
CA TYR A 36 6.79 -7.66 -7.65
C TYR A 36 6.95 -6.49 -8.64
N PRO A 37 6.80 -6.73 -9.95
CA PRO A 37 6.86 -5.65 -10.93
C PRO A 37 5.66 -4.70 -10.79
N GLN A 38 5.88 -3.41 -11.00
CA GLN A 38 4.81 -2.39 -11.01
C GLN A 38 3.90 -2.53 -12.24
N GLN A 39 4.45 -3.01 -13.35
CA GLN A 39 3.74 -3.20 -14.60
C GLN A 39 4.14 -4.53 -15.25
N ILE A 40 3.16 -5.22 -15.82
CA ILE A 40 3.36 -6.46 -16.55
C ILE A 40 2.73 -6.29 -17.93
N ARG A 41 3.53 -6.57 -18.96
CA ARG A 41 3.08 -6.54 -20.35
C ARG A 41 2.85 -7.96 -20.83
N ALA A 42 1.62 -8.27 -21.22
CA ALA A 42 1.25 -9.55 -21.79
C ALA A 42 1.32 -9.47 -23.32
N GLY A 43 2.46 -9.89 -23.87
CA GLY A 43 2.75 -9.90 -25.31
C GLY A 43 3.91 -8.99 -25.70
N THR A 44 4.40 -9.17 -26.92
CA THR A 44 5.54 -8.40 -27.46
C THR A 44 5.10 -7.26 -28.40
N GLU A 45 3.89 -7.34 -28.95
CA GLU A 45 3.31 -6.39 -29.91
C GLU A 45 2.90 -5.06 -29.28
N ARG A 46 2.83 -3.97 -30.07
CA ARG A 46 2.42 -2.65 -29.57
C ARG A 46 1.02 -2.64 -28.96
N SER A 47 0.14 -3.53 -29.40
CA SER A 47 -1.21 -3.80 -28.89
C SER A 47 -1.24 -4.69 -27.64
N ALA A 48 -0.08 -5.10 -27.12
CA ALA A 48 0.01 -5.96 -25.96
C ALA A 48 -0.70 -5.37 -24.75
N VAL A 49 -1.42 -6.24 -24.06
CA VAL A 49 -2.18 -5.90 -22.87
C VAL A 49 -1.22 -5.48 -21.74
N LEU A 50 -1.56 -4.42 -21.02
CA LEU A 50 -0.82 -3.94 -19.86
C LEU A 50 -1.60 -4.18 -18.58
N TYR A 51 -0.90 -4.68 -17.57
CA TYR A 51 -1.37 -4.83 -16.21
C TYR A 51 -0.55 -3.92 -15.30
N ARG A 52 -1.21 -3.20 -14.39
CA ARG A 52 -0.56 -2.35 -13.40
C ARG A 52 -0.84 -2.87 -11.99
N ARG A 53 0.16 -2.91 -11.12
CA ARG A 53 -0.07 -3.32 -9.73
C ARG A 53 -1.05 -2.35 -9.07
N GLN A 54 -2.06 -2.91 -8.42
CA GLN A 54 -3.09 -2.16 -7.72
C GLN A 54 -2.77 -2.13 -6.23
N PRO A 55 -2.39 -0.97 -5.66
CA PRO A 55 -2.15 -0.85 -4.23
C PRO A 55 -3.46 -0.96 -3.45
N GLY A 56 -3.37 -1.35 -2.17
CA GLY A 56 -4.52 -1.48 -1.28
C GLY A 56 -5.38 -2.72 -1.54
N TYR A 57 -4.89 -3.68 -2.32
CA TYR A 57 -5.51 -4.99 -2.48
C TYR A 57 -4.45 -6.09 -2.48
N TYR A 58 -4.82 -7.26 -1.97
CA TYR A 58 -3.99 -8.46 -2.03
C TYR A 58 -4.82 -9.70 -2.33
N ALA A 59 -4.19 -10.68 -2.98
CA ALA A 59 -4.75 -12.01 -3.23
C ALA A 59 -4.24 -12.99 -2.18
N VAL A 60 -5.09 -13.94 -1.78
CA VAL A 60 -4.70 -15.12 -1.02
C VAL A 60 -5.08 -16.35 -1.84
N HIS A 61 -4.09 -17.20 -2.09
CA HIS A 61 -4.21 -18.48 -2.79
C HIS A 61 -4.20 -19.61 -1.76
N TYR A 62 -5.34 -20.24 -1.52
CA TYR A 62 -5.47 -21.35 -0.58
C TYR A 62 -5.10 -22.68 -1.25
N LYS A 63 -4.37 -23.56 -0.55
CA LYS A 63 -4.04 -24.91 -1.07
C LYS A 63 -5.24 -25.84 -1.15
N GLU A 64 -6.18 -25.70 -0.22
CA GLU A 64 -7.43 -26.46 -0.22
C GLU A 64 -8.61 -25.50 -0.38
N PRO A 65 -9.54 -25.76 -1.32
CA PRO A 65 -10.77 -24.99 -1.42
C PRO A 65 -11.61 -25.28 -0.17
N GLY A 66 -11.77 -24.29 0.70
CA GLY A 66 -12.38 -24.50 2.00
C GLY A 66 -12.88 -23.20 2.62
N ALA A 67 -14.19 -23.17 2.86
CA ALA A 67 -14.98 -22.16 3.57
C ALA A 67 -14.75 -20.70 3.11
N ILE A 68 -15.78 -20.15 2.43
CA ILE A 68 -16.04 -18.72 2.18
C ILE A 68 -15.02 -17.81 2.86
N ALA A 69 -14.14 -17.22 2.07
CA ALA A 69 -13.11 -16.29 2.53
C ALA A 69 -13.79 -15.06 3.18
N ARG A 70 -14.02 -15.13 4.49
CA ARG A 70 -14.76 -14.08 5.22
C ARG A 70 -14.02 -12.75 5.09
N GLY A 71 -14.74 -11.72 4.65
CA GLY A 71 -14.17 -10.39 4.42
C GLY A 71 -13.43 -10.24 3.08
N ALA A 72 -13.42 -11.27 2.23
CA ALA A 72 -12.95 -11.12 0.86
C ALA A 72 -13.94 -10.27 0.07
N VAL A 73 -13.39 -9.34 -0.71
CA VAL A 73 -14.15 -8.48 -1.63
C VAL A 73 -14.54 -9.28 -2.88
N LEU A 74 -13.70 -10.23 -3.29
CA LEU A 74 -13.96 -11.14 -4.43
C LEU A 74 -13.40 -12.54 -4.13
N GLN A 75 -14.01 -13.57 -4.73
CA GLN A 75 -13.56 -14.97 -4.64
C GLN A 75 -13.61 -15.63 -6.02
N LEU A 76 -12.66 -16.54 -6.28
CA LEU A 76 -12.57 -17.34 -7.51
C LEU A 76 -12.36 -18.81 -7.17
N ASN A 77 -12.66 -19.68 -8.14
CA ASN A 77 -12.41 -21.12 -8.06
C ASN A 77 -12.92 -21.74 -6.75
N ASP A 78 -14.21 -21.49 -6.45
CA ASP A 78 -14.88 -21.98 -5.23
C ASP A 78 -14.17 -21.60 -3.92
N GLY A 79 -13.55 -20.42 -3.90
CA GLY A 79 -12.84 -19.89 -2.72
C GLY A 79 -11.37 -20.27 -2.65
N ALA A 80 -10.81 -20.93 -3.67
CA ALA A 80 -9.36 -21.21 -3.73
C ALA A 80 -8.52 -19.94 -3.88
N ILE A 81 -9.09 -18.87 -4.44
CA ILE A 81 -8.45 -17.54 -4.50
C ILE A 81 -9.42 -16.52 -3.93
N ALA A 82 -8.95 -15.71 -3.00
CA ALA A 82 -9.71 -14.61 -2.41
C ALA A 82 -8.96 -13.30 -2.53
N VAL A 83 -9.68 -12.22 -2.80
CA VAL A 83 -9.13 -10.86 -2.87
C VAL A 83 -9.61 -10.07 -1.67
N TYR A 84 -8.69 -9.40 -1.01
CA TYR A 84 -8.95 -8.58 0.16
C TYR A 84 -8.49 -7.15 -0.08
N SER A 85 -9.16 -6.20 0.55
CA SER A 85 -8.73 -4.80 0.61
C SER A 85 -7.72 -4.59 1.76
N GLY A 86 -6.80 -3.65 1.56
CA GLY A 86 -5.78 -3.26 2.53
C GLY A 86 -4.45 -3.96 2.32
N GLU A 87 -3.71 -4.09 3.42
CA GLU A 87 -2.40 -4.75 3.46
C GLU A 87 -2.53 -6.14 4.10
N PRO A 88 -1.70 -7.11 3.68
CA PRO A 88 -1.73 -8.45 4.24
C PRO A 88 -1.27 -8.47 5.71
N ASP A 89 -2.05 -9.11 6.57
CA ASP A 89 -1.67 -9.42 7.95
C ASP A 89 -0.85 -10.72 7.98
N THR A 90 0.47 -10.59 7.93
CA THR A 90 1.41 -11.72 7.91
C THR A 90 1.30 -12.62 9.15
N THR A 91 0.81 -12.12 10.28
CA THR A 91 0.67 -12.90 11.52
C THR A 91 -0.49 -13.89 11.44
N ARG A 92 -1.54 -13.56 10.68
CA ARG A 92 -2.72 -14.41 10.48
C ARG A 92 -2.59 -15.36 9.29
N LEU A 93 -1.80 -14.99 8.29
CA LEU A 93 -1.73 -15.69 7.01
C LEU A 93 -0.64 -16.77 6.95
N THR A 94 0.29 -16.78 7.91
CA THR A 94 1.37 -17.79 8.00
C THR A 94 0.93 -19.14 8.56
N SER A 95 -0.20 -19.21 9.29
CA SER A 95 -0.71 -20.47 9.86
C SER A 95 -1.53 -21.30 8.88
N ASN A 96 -2.10 -20.65 7.87
CA ASN A 96 -2.92 -21.31 6.86
C ASN A 96 -2.04 -21.55 5.65
N GLN A 97 -2.09 -22.74 5.06
CA GLN A 97 -1.31 -23.12 3.89
C GLN A 97 -1.73 -22.30 2.66
N ALA A 98 -1.45 -21.01 2.64
CA ALA A 98 -1.89 -20.07 1.64
C ALA A 98 -0.72 -19.18 1.20
N THR A 99 -0.76 -18.76 -0.06
CA THR A 99 0.24 -17.84 -0.63
C THR A 99 -0.40 -16.49 -0.87
N ILE A 100 0.29 -15.42 -0.47
CA ILE A 100 -0.17 -14.05 -0.64
C ILE A 100 0.48 -13.46 -1.89
N GLY A 101 -0.30 -12.83 -2.74
CA GLY A 101 0.19 -12.19 -3.97
C GLY A 101 -0.39 -10.79 -4.20
N PRO A 102 0.26 -9.97 -5.02
CA PRO A 102 -0.28 -8.68 -5.41
C PRO A 102 -1.49 -8.82 -6.33
N ILE A 103 -2.31 -7.79 -6.38
CA ILE A 103 -3.37 -7.64 -7.39
C ILE A 103 -2.88 -6.70 -8.48
N TYR A 104 -3.29 -6.97 -9.72
CA TYR A 104 -3.09 -6.10 -10.85
C TYR A 104 -4.43 -5.63 -11.42
N THR A 105 -4.42 -4.52 -12.15
CA THR A 105 -5.54 -4.05 -12.96
C THR A 105 -5.16 -4.07 -14.42
N LEU A 106 -6.07 -4.58 -15.25
CA LEU A 106 -6.00 -4.47 -16.70
C LEU A 106 -6.09 -3.00 -17.11
N GLN A 107 -5.24 -2.54 -18.02
CA GLN A 107 -5.32 -1.20 -18.59
C GLN A 107 -5.89 -1.25 -20.02
N PRO A 108 -6.78 -0.30 -20.40
CA PRO A 108 -7.26 0.84 -19.60
C PRO A 108 -8.48 0.53 -18.72
N ASP A 109 -9.14 -0.62 -18.91
CA ASP A 109 -10.51 -0.88 -18.40
C ASP A 109 -10.60 -1.08 -16.87
N GLY A 110 -9.49 -1.31 -16.19
CA GLY A 110 -9.42 -1.36 -14.73
C GLY A 110 -9.80 -2.69 -14.08
N SER A 111 -10.18 -3.71 -14.86
CA SER A 111 -10.58 -5.02 -14.29
C SER A 111 -9.47 -5.63 -13.45
N LEU A 112 -9.80 -6.07 -12.23
CA LEU A 112 -8.83 -6.72 -11.34
C LEU A 112 -8.36 -8.04 -11.96
N ALA A 113 -7.11 -8.38 -11.70
CA ALA A 113 -6.45 -9.58 -12.17
C ALA A 113 -5.51 -10.13 -11.11
N VAL A 114 -5.59 -11.44 -10.87
CA VAL A 114 -4.73 -12.16 -9.93
C VAL A 114 -3.70 -12.98 -10.71
N PRO A 115 -2.39 -12.82 -10.44
CA PRO A 115 -1.36 -13.69 -10.98
C PRO A 115 -1.41 -15.06 -10.30
N THR A 116 -1.51 -16.15 -11.07
CA THR A 116 -1.47 -17.53 -10.55
C THR A 116 -0.14 -18.24 -10.79
N GLY A 117 0.89 -17.50 -11.19
CA GLY A 117 2.21 -18.02 -11.56
C GLY A 117 2.34 -18.42 -13.04
N MET A 118 1.25 -18.83 -13.69
CA MET A 118 1.25 -19.12 -15.13
C MET A 118 0.35 -18.19 -15.94
N VAL A 119 -0.76 -17.75 -15.36
CA VAL A 119 -1.76 -16.92 -16.05
C VAL A 119 -2.28 -15.81 -15.13
N PHE A 120 -2.88 -14.80 -15.72
CA PHE A 120 -3.70 -13.82 -15.02
C PHE A 120 -5.16 -14.25 -15.09
N ILE A 121 -5.79 -14.45 -13.94
CA ILE A 121 -7.25 -14.63 -13.89
C ILE A 121 -7.87 -13.25 -13.69
N ARG A 122 -8.74 -12.85 -14.63
CA ARG A 122 -9.47 -11.58 -14.57
C ARG A 122 -10.81 -11.78 -13.89
N PHE A 123 -11.24 -10.81 -13.12
CA PHE A 123 -12.61 -10.75 -12.61
C PHE A 123 -13.50 -10.17 -13.71
N ALA A 124 -14.52 -10.94 -14.12
CA ALA A 124 -15.63 -10.37 -14.89
C ALA A 124 -16.45 -9.49 -13.94
N GLU A 125 -16.83 -8.31 -14.41
CA GLU A 125 -17.75 -7.42 -13.69
C GLU A 125 -19.17 -8.01 -13.63
#